data_AF-A0A5B6ZCV1-F1
#
_entry.id   AF-A0A5B6ZCV1-F1
#
_cell.length_a   1.000
_cell.length_b   1.000
_cell.length_c   1.000
_cell.angle_alpha   90.00
_cell.angle_beta   90.00
_cell.angle_gamma   90.00
#
_symmetry.space_group_name_H-M   'P 1'
#
loop_
_entity.id
_entity.type
_entity.pdbx_description
1 polymer ?
#
loop_
_entity_poly.entity_id
_entity_poly.type
_entity_poly.pdbx_seq_one_letter_code
_entity_poly.pdbx_strand_id
1 'polypeptide(L)'
;MDATAGQSLYPLHRCKTIHLVRHAQGIHNVEGEKDHKAYLSEELFDAHLTPLGWQQVDNLRKHVHATGLSKRIDLVIVSPLLRTMQTAVGVFGGEGYTDAIDVSPLMVANAGNSGCPAISSLNCPPFIAVELCREHLGVHPCDKRRSISEYGPLFPAIDFSLLESDADILWKADVREKNEELAARGMKFMNWLWTRKEKEIAVVTHSGFLLHTLSAFGNDCHPAVKSEMCTPFANCELRSLVLVDRSMTGSDSSTTNYPGKIPCGLDRPSDVADEKHPGV
;
A
#
# COMPACT_ATOMS: atom_id res chain seq x y z
N MET A 1 16.02 33.65 2.43
CA MET A 1 15.26 33.49 1.17
C MET A 1 13.88 33.06 1.58
N ASP A 2 12.94 34.00 1.46
CA ASP A 2 11.57 33.86 1.95
C ASP A 2 10.90 32.64 1.33
N ALA A 3 10.57 31.64 2.17
CA ALA A 3 9.67 30.58 1.79
C ALA A 3 8.29 31.22 1.63
N THR A 4 7.93 31.55 0.40
CA THR A 4 6.59 31.99 0.06
C THR A 4 5.58 30.98 0.60
N ALA A 5 4.67 31.47 1.43
CA ALA A 5 3.44 30.77 1.80
C ALA A 5 2.81 30.17 0.52
N GLY A 6 2.75 28.85 0.41
CA GLY A 6 2.59 28.23 -0.91
C GLY A 6 1.55 27.11 -0.95
N GLN A 7 0.32 27.44 -1.36
CA GLN A 7 -0.58 26.45 -1.94
C GLN A 7 0.02 25.97 -3.28
N SER A 8 -0.01 24.68 -3.55
CA SER A 8 0.46 24.09 -4.81
C SER A 8 -0.69 23.42 -5.55
N LEU A 9 -0.78 23.60 -6.86
CA LEU A 9 -1.82 23.03 -7.70
C LEU A 9 -1.21 22.04 -8.70
N TYR A 10 -1.73 20.81 -8.72
CA TYR A 10 -1.31 19.76 -9.64
C TYR A 10 -2.53 19.16 -10.36
N PRO A 11 -2.40 18.79 -11.65
CA PRO A 11 -3.45 18.03 -12.33
C PRO A 11 -3.73 16.71 -11.61
N LEU A 12 -5.01 16.34 -11.49
CA LEU A 12 -5.43 15.15 -10.74
C LEU A 12 -4.78 13.84 -11.23
N HIS A 13 -4.60 13.68 -12.55
CA HIS A 13 -3.96 12.50 -13.13
C HIS A 13 -2.47 12.36 -12.76
N ARG A 14 -1.84 13.41 -12.22
CA ARG A 14 -0.47 13.42 -11.67
C ARG A 14 -0.42 13.20 -10.17
N CYS A 15 -1.52 12.76 -9.58
CA CYS A 15 -1.60 12.44 -8.16
C CYS A 15 -2.05 10.98 -7.98
N LYS A 16 -1.57 10.36 -6.91
CA LYS A 16 -2.10 9.13 -6.33
C LYS A 16 -2.35 9.35 -4.85
N THR A 17 -3.42 8.75 -4.33
CA THR A 17 -3.64 8.69 -2.88
C THR A 17 -3.06 7.38 -2.36
N ILE A 18 -2.23 7.45 -1.33
CA ILE A 18 -1.66 6.27 -0.68
C ILE A 18 -2.08 6.24 0.79
N HIS A 19 -2.45 5.06 1.28
CA HIS A 19 -2.78 4.81 2.68
C HIS A 19 -1.71 3.90 3.27
N LEU A 20 -0.79 4.51 4.03
CA LEU A 20 0.31 3.80 4.65
C LEU A 20 -0.13 3.23 5.99
N VAL A 21 0.10 1.93 6.18
CA VAL A 21 -0.29 1.20 7.39
C VAL A 21 0.93 0.47 7.94
N ARG A 22 1.29 0.73 9.20
CA ARG A 22 2.22 -0.15 9.93
C ARG A 22 1.46 -1.40 10.36
N HIS A 23 2.06 -2.59 10.25
CA HIS A 23 1.44 -3.81 10.77
C HIS A 23 1.02 -3.68 12.25
N ALA A 24 0.00 -4.44 12.62
CA ALA A 24 -0.45 -4.54 14.01
C ALA A 24 0.61 -5.24 14.88
N GLN A 25 0.43 -5.22 16.20
CA GLN A 25 1.41 -5.78 17.13
C GLN A 25 1.66 -7.27 16.83
N GLY A 26 2.92 -7.61 16.53
CA GLY A 26 3.39 -8.98 16.39
C GLY A 26 4.07 -9.48 17.65
N ILE A 27 4.24 -10.81 17.77
CA ILE A 27 4.94 -11.43 18.91
C ILE A 27 6.36 -10.85 19.05
N HIS A 28 7.04 -10.62 17.92
CA HIS A 28 8.36 -9.97 17.91
C HIS A 28 8.37 -8.56 18.52
N ASN A 29 7.29 -7.77 18.43
CA ASN A 29 7.25 -6.46 19.07
C ASN A 29 7.27 -6.60 20.58
N VAL A 30 6.44 -7.51 21.12
CA VAL A 30 6.34 -7.75 22.57
C VAL A 30 7.68 -8.22 23.14
N GLU A 31 8.36 -9.14 22.46
CA GLU A 31 9.65 -9.62 22.94
C GLU A 31 10.77 -8.60 22.74
N GLY A 32 10.79 -7.89 21.61
CA GLY A 32 11.78 -6.86 21.32
C GLY A 32 11.66 -5.61 22.20
N GLU A 33 10.46 -5.27 22.67
CA GLU A 33 10.22 -4.18 23.64
C GLU A 33 10.75 -4.54 25.04
N LYS A 34 10.73 -5.82 25.42
CA LYS A 34 11.32 -6.30 26.69
C LYS A 34 12.84 -6.37 26.60
N ASP A 35 13.36 -6.95 25.52
CA ASP A 35 14.79 -7.06 25.25
C ASP A 35 15.04 -7.00 23.74
N HIS A 36 15.75 -5.95 23.30
CA HIS A 36 16.10 -5.78 21.90
C HIS A 36 16.92 -6.96 21.34
N LYS A 37 17.66 -7.71 22.17
CA LYS A 37 18.38 -8.91 21.71
C LYS A 37 17.46 -10.07 21.34
N ALA A 38 16.20 -10.05 21.77
CA ALA A 38 15.21 -11.06 21.40
C ALA A 38 15.03 -11.17 19.89
N TYR A 39 15.27 -10.09 19.13
CA TYR A 39 15.22 -10.10 17.67
C TYR A 39 16.21 -11.05 17.00
N LEU A 40 17.20 -11.57 17.73
CA LEU A 40 18.13 -12.61 17.25
C LEU A 40 17.57 -14.03 17.42
N SER A 41 16.43 -14.20 18.10
CA SER A 41 15.82 -15.50 18.34
C SER A 41 15.14 -16.04 17.10
N GLU A 42 15.47 -17.28 16.74
CA GLU A 42 14.77 -18.05 15.69
C GLU A 42 13.31 -18.34 16.07
N GLU A 43 12.95 -18.25 17.36
CA GLU A 43 11.54 -18.37 17.80
C GLU A 43 10.67 -17.23 17.29
N LEU A 44 11.28 -16.09 16.92
CA LEU A 44 10.59 -14.95 16.32
C LEU A 44 10.57 -15.00 14.79
N PHE A 45 11.06 -16.08 14.16
CA PHE A 45 11.05 -16.25 12.71
C PHE A 45 9.64 -15.97 12.14
N ASP A 46 9.57 -14.98 11.25
CA ASP A 46 8.35 -14.54 10.58
C ASP A 46 7.14 -14.44 11.53
N ALA A 47 7.36 -13.83 12.71
CA ALA A 47 6.39 -13.79 13.79
C ALA A 47 5.00 -13.30 13.36
N HIS A 48 3.96 -14.02 13.79
CA HIS A 48 2.56 -13.65 13.59
C HIS A 48 2.09 -12.54 14.55
N LEU A 49 0.86 -12.05 14.33
CA LEU A 49 0.19 -11.09 15.20
C LEU A 49 -0.14 -11.67 16.58
N THR A 50 -0.13 -10.81 17.60
CA THR A 50 -0.61 -11.15 18.95
C THR A 50 -2.14 -11.05 19.01
N PRO A 51 -2.80 -11.55 20.08
CA PRO A 51 -4.22 -11.26 20.32
C PRO A 51 -4.54 -9.75 20.36
N LEU A 52 -3.65 -8.94 20.94
CA LEU A 52 -3.77 -7.48 20.91
C LEU A 52 -3.61 -6.94 19.48
N GLY A 53 -2.69 -7.50 18.69
CA GLY A 53 -2.54 -7.17 17.27
C GLY A 53 -3.83 -7.40 16.48
N TRP A 54 -4.54 -8.50 16.71
CA TRP A 54 -5.84 -8.74 16.08
C TRP A 54 -6.93 -7.76 16.55
N GLN A 55 -6.94 -7.36 17.83
CA GLN A 55 -7.83 -6.28 18.29
C GLN A 55 -7.55 -4.95 17.60
N GLN A 56 -6.27 -4.63 17.35
CA GLN A 56 -5.89 -3.44 16.59
C GLN A 56 -6.38 -3.54 15.13
N VAL A 57 -6.23 -4.69 14.50
CA VAL A 57 -6.75 -4.99 13.15
C VAL A 57 -8.27 -4.77 13.10
N ASP A 58 -9.03 -5.30 14.06
CA ASP A 58 -10.48 -5.13 14.11
C ASP A 58 -10.89 -3.65 14.26
N ASN A 59 -10.15 -2.89 15.06
CA ASN A 59 -10.41 -1.46 15.24
C ASN A 59 -10.12 -0.68 13.96
N LEU A 60 -9.01 -0.96 13.27
CA LEU A 60 -8.70 -0.33 12.00
C LEU A 60 -9.71 -0.77 10.92
N ARG A 61 -10.12 -2.04 10.87
CA ARG A 61 -11.18 -2.53 9.98
C ARG A 61 -12.45 -1.72 10.15
N LYS A 62 -12.94 -1.55 11.39
CA LYS A 62 -14.14 -0.73 11.68
C LYS A 62 -13.97 0.70 11.17
N HIS A 63 -12.80 1.29 11.37
CA HIS A 63 -12.50 2.65 10.91
C HIS A 63 -12.56 2.77 9.37
N VAL A 64 -11.91 1.87 8.62
CA VAL A 64 -11.89 1.92 7.14
C VAL A 64 -13.25 1.61 6.51
N HIS A 65 -14.13 0.89 7.20
CA HIS A 65 -15.52 0.68 6.79
C HIS A 65 -16.39 1.90 7.09
N ALA A 66 -16.31 2.45 8.31
CA ALA A 66 -17.10 3.60 8.74
C ALA A 66 -16.81 4.85 7.91
N THR A 67 -15.55 5.04 7.49
CA THR A 67 -15.13 6.16 6.64
C THR A 67 -15.39 5.94 5.14
N GLY A 68 -15.80 4.73 4.74
CA GLY A 68 -15.97 4.35 3.34
C GLY A 68 -14.67 4.12 2.57
N LEU A 69 -13.50 4.21 3.23
CA LEU A 69 -12.19 4.03 2.61
C LEU A 69 -12.04 2.64 1.96
N SER A 70 -12.55 1.59 2.61
CA SER A 70 -12.57 0.21 2.09
C SER A 70 -13.15 0.09 0.67
N LYS A 71 -14.09 0.97 0.28
CA LYS A 71 -14.74 0.97 -1.04
C LYS A 71 -13.99 1.76 -2.11
N ARG A 72 -12.99 2.54 -1.71
CA ARG A 72 -12.22 3.42 -2.60
C ARG A 72 -10.87 2.85 -2.99
N ILE A 73 -10.33 1.94 -2.18
CA ILE A 73 -9.02 1.33 -2.44
C ILE A 73 -9.11 0.48 -3.71
N ASP A 74 -8.24 0.77 -4.67
CA ASP A 74 -8.11 0.03 -5.92
C ASP A 74 -7.18 -1.17 -5.79
N LEU A 75 -6.24 -1.13 -4.83
CA LEU A 75 -5.18 -2.11 -4.63
C LEU A 75 -4.64 -2.08 -3.21
N VAL A 76 -4.42 -3.26 -2.62
CA VAL A 76 -3.66 -3.42 -1.39
C VAL A 76 -2.30 -4.02 -1.71
N ILE A 77 -1.24 -3.27 -1.38
CA ILE A 77 0.14 -3.72 -1.48
C ILE A 77 0.59 -4.14 -0.08
N VAL A 78 1.21 -5.31 0.02
CA VAL A 78 1.62 -5.87 1.30
C VAL A 78 3.06 -6.36 1.28
N SER A 79 3.77 -6.12 2.37
CA SER A 79 5.06 -6.75 2.59
C SER A 79 4.88 -8.26 2.82
N PRO A 80 5.70 -9.14 2.21
CA PRO A 80 5.56 -10.60 2.31
C PRO A 80 6.08 -11.17 3.65
N LEU A 81 5.69 -10.57 4.78
CA LEU A 81 5.89 -11.10 6.13
C LEU A 81 4.53 -11.41 6.75
N LEU A 82 4.46 -12.47 7.56
CA LEU A 82 3.19 -13.01 8.05
C LEU A 82 2.35 -11.95 8.78
N ARG A 83 2.98 -11.15 9.67
CA ARG A 83 2.34 -10.04 10.39
C ARG A 83 1.71 -8.98 9.49
N THR A 84 2.36 -8.63 8.38
CA THR A 84 1.84 -7.63 7.44
C THR A 84 0.71 -8.20 6.61
N MET A 85 0.83 -9.46 6.16
CA MET A 85 -0.26 -10.15 5.46
C MET A 85 -1.49 -10.32 6.34
N GLN A 86 -1.35 -10.82 7.58
CA GLN A 86 -2.44 -10.91 8.56
C GLN A 86 -3.10 -9.55 8.83
N THR A 87 -2.30 -8.49 8.99
CA THR A 87 -2.84 -7.13 9.15
C THR A 87 -3.63 -6.71 7.90
N ALA A 88 -3.07 -6.88 6.71
CA ALA A 88 -3.68 -6.43 5.46
C ALA A 88 -5.02 -7.13 5.19
N VAL A 89 -5.04 -8.46 5.27
CA VAL A 89 -6.25 -9.25 5.00
C VAL A 89 -7.32 -9.01 6.06
N GLY A 90 -6.94 -8.85 7.33
CA GLY A 90 -7.87 -8.51 8.40
C GLY A 90 -8.55 -7.16 8.21
N VAL A 91 -7.76 -6.13 7.84
CA VAL A 91 -8.26 -4.76 7.69
C VAL A 91 -9.05 -4.58 6.40
N PHE A 92 -8.54 -5.08 5.28
CA PHE A 92 -9.05 -4.76 3.93
C PHE A 92 -9.72 -5.94 3.22
N GLY A 93 -9.74 -7.14 3.81
CA GLY A 93 -10.39 -8.30 3.23
C GLY A 93 -11.92 -8.22 3.25
N GLY A 94 -12.56 -9.13 2.51
CA GLY A 94 -14.01 -9.23 2.43
C GLY A 94 -14.67 -9.63 3.76
N GLU A 95 -15.99 -9.58 3.79
CA GLU A 95 -16.78 -10.09 4.93
C GLU A 95 -16.53 -11.60 5.17
N GLY A 96 -16.93 -12.09 6.34
CA GLY A 96 -16.76 -13.49 6.71
C GLY A 96 -17.24 -14.46 5.62
N TYR A 97 -16.47 -15.53 5.40
CA TYR A 97 -16.82 -16.54 4.40
C TYR A 97 -18.18 -17.17 4.73
N THR A 98 -19.16 -17.02 3.85
CA THR A 98 -20.39 -17.82 3.88
C THR A 98 -20.21 -18.98 2.91
N ASP A 99 -20.40 -20.22 3.37
CA ASP A 99 -20.24 -21.48 2.59
C ASP A 99 -21.06 -21.57 1.28
N ALA A 100 -21.85 -20.54 0.98
CA ALA A 100 -22.74 -20.45 -0.18
C ALA A 100 -22.09 -19.85 -1.44
N ILE A 101 -20.84 -19.39 -1.41
CA ILE A 101 -20.17 -18.77 -2.57
C ILE A 101 -18.79 -19.40 -2.79
N ASP A 102 -18.59 -19.99 -3.97
CA ASP A 102 -17.35 -20.62 -4.44
C ASP A 102 -16.27 -19.58 -4.78
N VAL A 103 -15.79 -18.84 -3.77
CA VAL A 103 -14.73 -17.84 -3.90
C VAL A 103 -13.57 -18.25 -3.00
N SER A 104 -12.36 -18.33 -3.55
CA SER A 104 -11.16 -18.66 -2.77
C SER A 104 -11.00 -17.68 -1.60
N PRO A 105 -10.74 -18.16 -0.37
CA PRO A 105 -10.51 -17.27 0.76
C PRO A 105 -9.27 -16.40 0.50
N LEU A 106 -9.34 -15.16 0.98
CA LEU A 106 -8.17 -14.28 1.02
C LEU A 106 -7.19 -14.75 2.10
N MET A 107 -7.72 -15.27 3.21
CA MET A 107 -6.97 -15.92 4.28
C MET A 107 -7.76 -17.12 4.79
N VAL A 108 -7.12 -18.28 4.92
CA VAL A 108 -7.77 -19.48 5.49
C VAL A 108 -7.96 -19.34 7.00
N ALA A 109 -8.86 -20.14 7.56
CA ALA A 109 -9.07 -20.17 9.01
C ALA A 109 -7.78 -20.54 9.74
N ASN A 110 -7.52 -19.86 10.86
CA ASN A 110 -6.34 -20.06 11.72
C ASN A 110 -4.98 -19.91 11.00
N ALA A 111 -4.91 -19.15 9.90
CA ALA A 111 -3.66 -18.89 9.20
C ALA A 111 -2.60 -18.27 10.12
N GLY A 112 -1.45 -18.95 10.27
CA GLY A 112 -0.37 -18.51 11.16
C GLY A 112 -0.76 -18.54 12.64
N ASN A 113 -1.56 -19.52 13.07
CA ASN A 113 -2.04 -19.69 14.44
C ASN A 113 -2.81 -18.47 14.98
N SER A 114 -3.56 -17.79 14.11
CA SER A 114 -4.29 -16.57 14.45
C SER A 114 -5.49 -16.79 15.37
N GLY A 115 -6.08 -17.98 15.37
CA GLY A 115 -7.40 -18.21 15.98
C GLY A 115 -8.55 -17.49 15.26
N CYS A 116 -8.29 -16.86 14.12
CA CYS A 116 -9.29 -16.12 13.34
C CYS A 116 -10.04 -17.02 12.35
N PRO A 117 -11.31 -16.71 12.03
CA PRO A 117 -12.03 -17.36 10.95
C PRO A 117 -11.40 -17.05 9.59
N ALA A 118 -11.79 -17.80 8.57
CA ALA A 118 -11.40 -17.50 7.19
C ALA A 118 -11.95 -16.13 6.77
N ILE A 119 -11.16 -15.40 6.00
CA ILE A 119 -11.51 -14.08 5.45
C ILE A 119 -11.73 -14.22 3.95
N SER A 120 -12.88 -13.75 3.46
CA SER A 120 -13.23 -13.84 2.04
C SER A 120 -12.43 -12.86 1.19
N SER A 121 -12.21 -13.21 -0.08
CA SER A 121 -11.74 -12.27 -1.10
C SER A 121 -12.89 -11.56 -1.84
N LEU A 122 -14.15 -11.85 -1.47
CA LEU A 122 -15.32 -11.24 -2.08
C LEU A 122 -15.43 -9.76 -1.68
N ASN A 123 -15.70 -8.89 -2.67
CA ASN A 123 -15.91 -7.45 -2.49
C ASN A 123 -14.73 -6.72 -1.83
N CYS A 124 -13.51 -7.25 -1.90
CA CYS A 124 -12.30 -6.54 -1.51
C CYS A 124 -11.43 -6.22 -2.74
N PRO A 125 -10.54 -5.21 -2.66
CA PRO A 125 -9.55 -4.96 -3.70
C PRO A 125 -8.60 -6.16 -3.90
N PRO A 126 -7.88 -6.23 -5.04
CA PRO A 126 -6.78 -7.17 -5.20
C PRO A 126 -5.64 -6.90 -4.20
N PHE A 127 -4.94 -7.96 -3.83
CA PHE A 127 -3.79 -7.93 -2.93
C PHE A 127 -2.53 -8.40 -3.66
N ILE A 128 -1.44 -7.64 -3.56
CA ILE A 128 -0.15 -8.00 -4.16
C ILE A 128 0.97 -7.94 -3.12
N ALA A 129 1.80 -8.98 -3.09
CA ALA A 129 2.96 -9.05 -2.21
C ALA A 129 4.21 -8.45 -2.88
N VAL A 130 4.95 -7.59 -2.16
CA VAL A 130 6.09 -6.85 -2.72
C VAL A 130 7.28 -6.80 -1.76
N GLU A 131 8.41 -7.37 -2.17
CA GLU A 131 9.66 -7.42 -1.39
C GLU A 131 10.19 -6.03 -1.00
N LEU A 132 10.05 -5.05 -1.90
CA LEU A 132 10.61 -3.71 -1.71
C LEU A 132 10.07 -2.99 -0.45
N CYS A 133 8.89 -3.36 0.06
CA CYS A 133 8.27 -2.73 1.23
C CYS A 133 8.44 -3.52 2.54
N ARG A 134 9.44 -4.41 2.63
CA ARG A 134 9.82 -5.10 3.88
C ARG A 134 10.50 -4.19 4.90
N GLU A 135 10.48 -4.64 6.15
CA GLU A 135 11.38 -4.14 7.20
C GLU A 135 12.85 -4.33 6.79
N HIS A 136 13.77 -3.82 7.59
CA HIS A 136 15.21 -4.05 7.43
C HIS A 136 15.53 -5.52 7.16
N LEU A 137 16.36 -5.76 6.15
CA LEU A 137 16.77 -7.11 5.76
C LEU A 137 17.96 -7.60 6.61
N GLY A 138 17.97 -8.90 6.90
CA GLY A 138 19.09 -9.63 7.49
C GLY A 138 19.20 -9.58 9.01
N VAL A 139 20.02 -10.48 9.55
CA VAL A 139 20.34 -10.71 10.98
C VAL A 139 19.15 -11.09 11.86
N HIS A 140 18.05 -10.34 11.87
CA HIS A 140 16.88 -10.64 12.70
C HIS A 140 15.96 -11.66 12.01
N PRO A 141 15.74 -12.86 12.57
CA PRO A 141 14.90 -13.88 11.95
C PRO A 141 13.44 -13.44 11.77
N CYS A 142 12.94 -12.52 12.61
CA CYS A 142 11.60 -11.96 12.42
C CYS A 142 11.42 -11.17 11.12
N ASP A 143 12.51 -10.72 10.49
CA ASP A 143 12.47 -10.00 9.23
C ASP A 143 12.74 -10.89 8.01
N LYS A 144 12.94 -12.20 8.23
CA LYS A 144 13.04 -13.21 7.18
C LYS A 144 11.65 -13.76 6.88
N ARG A 145 11.28 -13.84 5.60
CA ARG A 145 9.99 -14.43 5.21
C ARG A 145 10.06 -15.94 5.05
N ARG A 146 8.91 -16.60 5.14
CA ARG A 146 8.72 -17.99 4.70
C ARG A 146 8.74 -18.10 3.17
N SER A 147 8.71 -19.34 2.69
CA SER A 147 8.59 -19.61 1.26
C SER A 147 7.24 -19.19 0.70
N ILE A 148 7.18 -18.90 -0.60
CA ILE A 148 5.90 -18.63 -1.30
C ILE A 148 5.00 -19.88 -1.20
N SER A 149 5.58 -21.06 -1.32
CA SER A 149 4.88 -22.35 -1.20
C SER A 149 4.24 -22.57 0.17
N GLU A 150 4.82 -22.01 1.24
CA GLU A 150 4.18 -21.98 2.57
C GLU A 150 3.08 -20.93 2.68
N TYR A 151 3.22 -19.78 2.02
CA TYR A 151 2.24 -18.70 2.08
C TYR A 151 1.01 -18.94 1.20
N GLY A 152 1.18 -19.52 0.01
CA GLY A 152 0.10 -19.72 -0.96
C GLY A 152 -1.14 -20.41 -0.37
N PRO A 153 -0.97 -21.54 0.37
CA PRO A 153 -2.10 -22.19 1.04
C PRO A 153 -2.74 -21.36 2.15
N LEU A 154 -1.99 -20.46 2.80
CA LEU A 154 -2.48 -19.62 3.89
C LEU A 154 -3.23 -18.38 3.39
N PHE A 155 -2.76 -17.81 2.27
CA PHE A 155 -3.29 -16.61 1.65
C PHE A 155 -3.56 -16.80 0.15
N PRO A 156 -4.53 -17.66 -0.25
CA PRO A 156 -4.69 -18.07 -1.64
C PRO A 156 -4.96 -16.94 -2.64
N ALA A 157 -5.54 -15.83 -2.20
CA ALA A 157 -5.87 -14.69 -3.06
C ALA A 157 -4.88 -13.52 -2.99
N ILE A 158 -3.74 -13.67 -2.29
CA ILE A 158 -2.62 -12.72 -2.42
C ILE A 158 -1.79 -13.11 -3.64
N ASP A 159 -1.55 -12.17 -4.54
CA ASP A 159 -0.69 -12.36 -5.68
C ASP A 159 0.79 -12.23 -5.28
N PHE A 160 1.52 -13.35 -5.39
CA PHE A 160 2.96 -13.43 -5.13
C PHE A 160 3.80 -13.43 -6.42
N SER A 161 3.22 -13.19 -7.60
CA SER A 161 3.90 -13.28 -8.90
C SER A 161 5.09 -12.31 -9.06
N LEU A 162 5.15 -11.27 -8.25
CA LEU A 162 6.26 -10.30 -8.23
C LEU A 162 7.47 -10.78 -7.40
N LEU A 163 7.37 -11.88 -6.66
CA LEU A 163 8.49 -12.46 -5.93
C LEU A 163 9.26 -13.42 -6.86
N GLU A 164 10.51 -13.08 -7.15
CA GLU A 164 11.34 -13.82 -8.12
C GLU A 164 11.80 -15.21 -7.64
N SER A 165 11.73 -15.49 -6.33
CA SER A 165 12.19 -16.74 -5.73
C SER A 165 11.23 -17.25 -4.66
N ASP A 166 10.99 -18.56 -4.64
CA ASP A 166 10.18 -19.22 -3.61
C ASP A 166 10.78 -18.98 -2.22
N ALA A 167 12.09 -19.16 -2.04
CA ALA A 167 12.80 -18.89 -0.79
C ALA A 167 13.15 -17.40 -0.61
N ASP A 168 13.41 -16.99 0.64
CA ASP A 168 13.93 -15.65 0.94
C ASP A 168 15.43 -15.55 0.63
N ILE A 169 15.76 -15.09 -0.57
CA ILE A 169 17.15 -14.86 -1.01
C ILE A 169 17.70 -13.47 -0.64
N LEU A 170 16.83 -12.57 -0.17
CA LEU A 170 17.20 -11.18 0.13
C LEU A 170 17.68 -11.01 1.56
N TRP A 171 17.14 -11.80 2.49
CA TRP A 171 17.59 -11.82 3.88
C TRP A 171 18.92 -12.56 4.03
N LYS A 172 19.87 -11.96 4.76
CA LYS A 172 21.20 -12.53 5.03
C LYS A 172 21.41 -12.69 6.53
N ALA A 173 21.93 -13.84 6.97
CA ALA A 173 22.09 -14.15 8.39
C ALA A 173 23.11 -13.25 9.11
N ASP A 174 24.11 -12.76 8.39
CA ASP A 174 25.31 -12.11 8.89
C ASP A 174 25.39 -10.61 8.54
N VAL A 175 24.53 -10.13 7.64
CA VAL A 175 24.55 -8.75 7.16
C VAL A 175 23.19 -8.10 7.36
N ARG A 176 23.12 -7.11 8.26
CA ARG A 176 21.94 -6.25 8.44
C ARG A 176 22.01 -5.12 7.41
N GLU A 177 20.90 -4.90 6.72
CA GLU A 177 20.70 -3.76 5.83
C GLU A 177 20.87 -2.45 6.59
N LYS A 178 21.60 -1.51 6.00
CA LYS A 178 21.80 -0.18 6.59
C LYS A 178 20.57 0.71 6.36
N ASN A 179 20.41 1.72 7.21
CA ASN A 179 19.31 2.68 7.09
C ASN A 179 19.29 3.38 5.72
N GLU A 180 20.46 3.68 5.15
CA GLU A 180 20.58 4.31 3.82
C GLU A 180 20.18 3.35 2.69
N GLU A 181 20.50 2.07 2.84
CA GLU A 181 20.11 1.01 1.89
C GLU A 181 18.60 0.78 1.91
N LEU A 182 18.01 0.75 3.11
CA LEU A 182 16.56 0.66 3.28
C LEU A 182 15.88 1.91 2.70
N ALA A 183 16.39 3.11 2.95
CA ALA A 183 15.85 4.34 2.39
C ALA A 183 15.90 4.31 0.85
N ALA A 184 17.01 3.89 0.27
CA ALA A 184 17.16 3.72 -1.18
C ALA A 184 16.18 2.67 -1.75
N ARG A 185 15.98 1.56 -1.04
CA ARG A 185 14.96 0.54 -1.38
C ARG A 185 13.54 1.11 -1.29
N GLY A 186 13.26 1.94 -0.29
CA GLY A 186 12.03 2.71 -0.15
C GLY A 186 11.77 3.64 -1.35
N MET A 187 12.79 4.36 -1.81
CA MET A 187 12.66 5.19 -3.02
C MET A 187 12.37 4.35 -4.26
N LYS A 188 13.02 3.19 -4.41
CA LYS A 188 12.71 2.24 -5.50
C LYS A 188 11.25 1.76 -5.43
N PHE A 189 10.76 1.44 -4.23
CA PHE A 189 9.36 1.08 -4.01
C PHE A 189 8.41 2.19 -4.46
N MET A 190 8.66 3.43 -4.06
CA MET A 190 7.80 4.58 -4.40
C MET A 190 7.79 4.86 -5.91
N ASN A 191 8.95 4.74 -6.57
CA ASN A 191 9.05 4.85 -8.03
C ASN A 191 8.27 3.74 -8.73
N TRP A 192 8.39 2.48 -8.27
CA TRP A 192 7.62 1.36 -8.80
C TRP A 192 6.12 1.54 -8.55
N LEU A 193 5.71 1.96 -7.35
CA LEU A 193 4.31 2.24 -7.02
C LEU A 193 3.73 3.31 -7.95
N TRP A 194 4.51 4.31 -8.35
CA TRP A 194 4.07 5.33 -9.30
C TRP A 194 3.65 4.75 -10.65
N THR A 195 4.33 3.70 -11.12
CA THR A 195 4.05 3.03 -12.41
C THR A 195 2.73 2.25 -12.44
N ARG A 196 2.12 2.04 -11.27
CA ARG A 196 0.84 1.34 -11.14
C ARG A 196 -0.29 2.14 -11.78
N LYS A 197 -1.28 1.47 -12.36
CA LYS A 197 -2.46 2.15 -12.94
C LYS A 197 -3.44 2.64 -11.86
N GLU A 198 -3.42 1.98 -10.72
CA GLU A 198 -4.30 2.22 -9.57
C GLU A 198 -4.07 3.62 -8.97
N LYS A 199 -5.13 4.28 -8.50
CA LYS A 199 -5.10 5.69 -8.08
C LYS A 199 -5.19 5.86 -6.56
N GLU A 200 -5.90 4.97 -5.88
CA GLU A 200 -6.01 4.95 -4.42
C GLU A 200 -5.52 3.59 -3.88
N ILE A 201 -4.36 3.59 -3.21
CA ILE A 201 -3.61 2.36 -2.89
C ILE A 201 -3.36 2.28 -1.39
N ALA A 202 -3.67 1.15 -0.77
CA ALA A 202 -3.23 0.85 0.59
C ALA A 202 -1.89 0.12 0.58
N VAL A 203 -0.97 0.48 1.48
CA VAL A 203 0.33 -0.17 1.64
C VAL A 203 0.50 -0.61 3.09
N VAL A 204 0.55 -1.92 3.32
CA VAL A 204 0.73 -2.50 4.66
C VAL A 204 2.17 -2.99 4.83
N THR A 205 2.90 -2.33 5.72
CA THR A 205 4.36 -2.42 5.85
C THR A 205 4.82 -2.24 7.31
N HIS A 206 6.05 -1.78 7.54
CA HIS A 206 6.76 -1.84 8.81
C HIS A 206 7.29 -0.47 9.25
N SER A 207 7.66 -0.36 10.52
CA SER A 207 8.06 0.91 11.13
C SER A 207 9.36 1.47 10.52
N GLY A 208 10.40 0.64 10.38
CA GLY A 208 11.68 1.10 9.84
C GLY A 208 11.53 1.50 8.38
N PHE A 209 10.81 0.70 7.59
CA PHE A 209 10.47 1.02 6.20
C PHE A 209 9.81 2.40 6.08
N LEU A 210 8.74 2.65 6.83
CA LEU A 210 8.01 3.92 6.79
C LEU A 210 8.89 5.10 7.20
N LEU A 211 9.61 4.97 8.33
CA LEU A 211 10.44 6.04 8.87
C LEU A 211 11.51 6.48 7.88
N HIS A 212 12.32 5.55 7.38
CA HIS A 212 13.45 5.87 6.52
C HIS A 212 13.02 6.28 5.12
N THR A 213 11.97 5.66 4.56
CA THR A 213 11.43 6.05 3.24
C THR A 213 10.83 7.46 3.28
N LEU A 214 9.99 7.76 4.27
CA LEU A 214 9.38 9.10 4.40
C LEU A 214 10.43 10.16 4.76
N SER A 215 11.48 9.78 5.49
CA SER A 215 12.62 10.66 5.76
C SER A 215 13.40 11.03 4.49
N ALA A 216 13.46 10.16 3.49
CA ALA A 216 14.08 10.43 2.19
C ALA A 216 13.18 11.23 1.22
N PHE A 217 11.86 11.27 1.45
CA PHE A 217 10.88 12.00 0.61
C PHE A 217 10.60 13.44 1.09
N GLY A 218 10.11 14.34 0.23
CA GLY A 218 9.47 15.57 0.72
C GLY A 218 10.39 16.66 1.29
N ASN A 219 11.62 16.80 0.76
CA ASN A 219 12.53 17.91 1.12
C ASN A 219 12.07 19.29 0.58
N ASP A 220 10.88 19.33 -0.02
CA ASP A 220 10.28 20.47 -0.71
C ASP A 220 9.02 21.00 0.00
N CYS A 221 8.80 20.61 1.25
CA CYS A 221 7.69 21.07 2.09
C CYS A 221 8.17 21.78 3.37
N HIS A 222 7.25 22.47 4.05
CA HIS A 222 7.55 23.16 5.30
C HIS A 222 8.06 22.16 6.37
N PRO A 223 9.08 22.51 7.19
CA PRO A 223 9.66 21.58 8.17
C PRO A 223 8.65 20.93 9.11
N ALA A 224 7.58 21.63 9.49
CA ALA A 224 6.50 21.08 10.32
C ALA A 224 5.72 19.95 9.62
N VAL A 225 5.43 20.09 8.32
CA VAL A 225 4.76 19.06 7.52
C VAL A 225 5.67 17.85 7.35
N LYS A 226 6.96 18.10 7.10
CA LYS A 226 7.98 17.06 7.06
C LYS A 226 8.05 16.29 8.38
N SER A 227 8.03 16.99 9.51
CA SER A 227 8.04 16.39 10.85
C SER A 227 6.80 15.54 11.13
N GLU A 228 5.62 16.00 10.70
CA GLU A 228 4.36 15.24 10.82
C GLU A 228 4.45 13.92 10.04
N MET A 229 4.88 13.97 8.77
CA MET A 229 5.04 12.78 7.93
C MET A 229 6.03 11.78 8.51
N CYS A 230 7.14 12.26 9.08
CA CYS A 230 8.21 11.43 9.63
C CYS A 230 7.99 10.97 11.07
N THR A 231 6.87 11.34 11.71
CA THR A 231 6.56 10.86 13.07
C THR A 231 6.45 9.33 13.06
N PRO A 232 7.05 8.60 14.01
CA PRO A 232 6.95 7.14 14.06
C PRO A 232 5.49 6.66 14.04
N PHE A 233 5.22 5.58 13.31
CA PHE A 233 3.89 4.97 13.26
C PHE A 233 3.69 4.04 14.45
N ALA A 234 2.56 4.15 15.15
CA ALA A 234 2.11 3.14 16.10
C ALA A 234 1.68 1.85 15.36
N ASN A 235 1.63 0.73 16.08
CA ASN A 235 1.13 -0.51 15.49
C ASN A 235 -0.32 -0.35 14.99
N CYS A 236 -0.58 -0.83 13.77
CA CYS A 236 -1.87 -0.69 13.09
C CYS A 236 -2.33 0.77 12.87
N GLU A 237 -1.40 1.74 12.89
CA GLU A 237 -1.70 3.11 12.51
C GLU A 237 -1.80 3.25 10.99
N LEU A 238 -2.82 3.99 10.53
CA LEU A 238 -3.02 4.36 9.13
C LEU A 238 -2.82 5.86 8.96
N ARG A 239 -2.00 6.26 7.98
CA ARG A 239 -1.90 7.66 7.51
C ARG A 239 -2.11 7.72 6.01
N SER A 240 -2.91 8.70 5.58
CA SER A 240 -3.20 8.92 4.16
C SER A 240 -2.35 10.07 3.63
N LEU A 241 -1.69 9.87 2.50
CA LEU A 241 -0.81 10.84 1.86
C LEU A 241 -1.14 10.95 0.37
N VAL A 242 -0.78 12.07 -0.23
CA VAL A 242 -0.86 12.26 -1.69
C VAL A 242 0.55 12.21 -2.27
N LEU A 243 0.77 11.27 -3.18
CA LEU A 243 1.97 11.18 -3.99
C LEU A 243 1.76 11.98 -5.28
N VAL A 244 2.69 12.88 -5.59
CA VAL A 244 2.61 13.79 -6.74
C VAL A 244 3.82 13.61 -7.63
N ASP A 245 3.60 13.42 -8.93
CA ASP A 245 4.67 13.41 -9.93
C ASP A 245 5.03 14.82 -10.39
N ARG A 246 6.21 15.26 -9.95
CA ARG A 246 6.83 16.54 -10.32
C ARG A 246 7.81 16.41 -11.49
N SER A 247 8.16 15.19 -11.90
CA SER A 247 9.24 14.87 -12.84
C SER A 247 8.78 14.40 -14.22
N MET A 248 7.49 14.49 -14.56
CA MET A 248 6.93 14.00 -15.84
C MET A 248 7.16 12.50 -16.06
N THR A 249 7.36 11.74 -14.99
CA THR A 249 7.65 10.30 -15.06
C THR A 249 6.42 9.46 -15.44
N GLY A 250 5.21 9.96 -15.19
CA GLY A 250 3.94 9.35 -15.60
C GLY A 250 3.45 9.87 -16.95
N SER A 251 2.97 8.95 -17.80
CA SER A 251 2.38 9.25 -19.11
C SER A 251 0.84 9.18 -19.13
N ASP A 252 0.20 9.02 -17.97
CA ASP A 252 -1.26 8.87 -17.85
C ASP A 252 -1.98 10.11 -18.39
N SER A 253 -2.90 9.89 -19.33
CA SER A 253 -3.83 10.92 -19.78
C SER A 253 -4.91 11.17 -18.72
N SER A 254 -5.44 12.40 -18.69
CA SER A 254 -6.56 12.70 -17.79
C SER A 254 -7.83 11.99 -18.24
N THR A 255 -8.49 11.28 -17.33
CA THR A 255 -9.80 10.64 -17.55
C THR A 255 -10.97 11.58 -17.27
N THR A 256 -10.73 12.69 -16.56
CA THR A 256 -11.78 13.63 -16.14
C THR A 256 -11.73 14.98 -16.87
N ASN A 257 -10.60 15.31 -17.51
CA ASN A 257 -10.51 16.55 -18.29
C ASN A 257 -11.37 16.41 -19.54
N TYR A 258 -12.33 17.31 -19.72
CA TYR A 258 -13.14 17.40 -20.93
C TYR A 258 -12.63 18.56 -21.80
N PRO A 259 -12.23 18.32 -23.07
CA PRO A 259 -11.59 19.34 -23.92
C PRO A 259 -12.56 20.38 -24.48
N GLY A 260 -13.87 20.30 -24.18
CA GLY A 260 -14.86 21.29 -24.59
C GLY A 260 -15.22 21.30 -26.09
N LYS A 261 -14.73 20.34 -26.90
CA LYS A 261 -15.01 20.29 -28.34
C LYS A 261 -16.20 19.37 -28.67
N ILE A 262 -17.05 19.83 -29.58
CA ILE A 262 -17.93 18.97 -30.38
C ILE A 262 -17.02 18.15 -31.32
N PRO A 263 -17.20 16.82 -31.47
CA PRO A 263 -16.41 16.05 -32.43
C PRO A 263 -16.46 16.73 -33.80
N CYS A 264 -15.32 16.88 -34.47
CA CYS A 264 -15.26 17.41 -35.83
C CYS A 264 -16.01 16.46 -36.77
N GLY A 265 -17.32 16.67 -36.93
CA GLY A 265 -18.00 16.44 -38.19
C GLY A 265 -17.54 17.50 -39.18
N LEU A 266 -17.55 17.16 -40.47
CA LEU A 266 -17.21 18.09 -41.56
C LEU A 266 -17.96 19.43 -41.36
N ASP A 267 -17.19 20.49 -41.08
CA ASP A 267 -17.69 21.86 -41.03
C ASP A 267 -18.40 22.16 -42.36
N ARG A 268 -19.73 22.21 -42.35
CA ARG A 268 -20.48 22.85 -43.42
C ARG A 268 -20.36 24.36 -43.21
N PRO A 269 -19.92 25.13 -44.22
CA PRO A 269 -19.84 26.57 -44.09
C PRO A 269 -21.23 27.14 -43.77
N SER A 270 -21.29 28.04 -42.80
CA SER A 270 -22.48 28.75 -42.34
C SER A 270 -23.01 29.82 -43.33
N ASP A 271 -22.50 29.85 -44.56
CA ASP A 271 -22.79 30.90 -45.55
C ASP A 271 -23.77 30.44 -46.66
N VAL A 272 -24.76 29.61 -46.32
CA VAL A 272 -25.86 29.30 -47.27
C VAL A 272 -27.20 29.28 -46.55
N ALA A 273 -27.61 30.42 -46.01
CA ALA A 273 -29.00 30.67 -45.64
C ALA A 273 -29.33 32.16 -45.69
N ASP A 274 -28.99 32.85 -46.77
CA ASP A 274 -29.63 34.12 -47.12
C ASP A 274 -29.41 34.46 -48.60
N GLU A 275 -29.99 33.66 -49.50
CA GLU A 275 -30.43 34.14 -50.81
C GLU A 275 -31.65 33.35 -51.29
N LYS A 276 -32.85 33.87 -51.02
CA LYS A 276 -33.97 33.76 -51.98
C LYS A 276 -34.69 35.11 -52.11
N HIS A 277 -34.54 35.62 -53.32
CA HIS A 277 -34.98 36.85 -53.97
C HIS A 277 -36.40 37.37 -53.68
N PRO A 278 -36.63 38.70 -53.78
CA PRO A 278 -37.88 39.26 -54.25
C PRO A 278 -37.85 39.44 -55.78
N GLY A 279 -38.89 38.96 -56.47
CA GLY A 279 -39.14 39.30 -57.87
C GLY A 279 -40.17 38.39 -58.52
N VAL A 280 -41.44 38.81 -58.51
CA VAL A 280 -42.26 39.31 -59.64
C VAL A 280 -43.59 39.81 -59.06
#